data_AF-A0A8I5P3X7-F1
#
_entry.id   AF-A0A8I5P3X7-F1
#
_cell.length_a   1.000
_cell.length_b   1.000
_cell.length_c   1.000
_cell.angle_alpha   90.00
_cell.angle_beta   90.00
_cell.angle_gamma   90.00
#
_symmetry.space_group_name_H-M   'P 1'
#
loop_
_entity.id
_entity.type
_entity.pdbx_description
1 polymer ?
#
loop_
_entity_poly.entity_id
_entity_poly.type
_entity_poly.pdbx_seq_one_letter_code
_entity_poly.pdbx_strand_id
1 'polypeptide(L)'
;MLDYKRKQEEELTKRMLEERNREKAEDRAARERIKQQIALDRAERAARFAKTKEEVEAAKAAALLAKQAEMEVKRESYARERSTVARIQFRLPDGSSFTNQFPSDAPLEEARQFAAQTVGNTYGNFSLATMFPRREFTKEDYKKKLLDLELAPSASVVLLPAGRPTASIVHSSSGDIWTLLGTVLYPFLAIWRLISNFLFSNPPPTQTSVRVTSSEPPNPASSSKSEKRYLCVFSPFIKYVSHAQYLF
;
A
#
# COMPACT_ATOMS: atom_id res chain seq x y z
N MET A 1 -45.00 105.63 46.93
CA MET A 1 -46.05 104.69 46.48
C MET A 1 -45.61 103.84 45.27
N LEU A 2 -44.90 104.40 44.28
CA LEU A 2 -44.40 103.66 43.11
C LEU A 2 -43.33 102.60 43.45
N ASP A 3 -42.41 102.89 44.37
CA ASP A 3 -41.33 101.95 44.73
C ASP A 3 -41.82 100.68 45.44
N TYR A 4 -42.97 100.76 46.12
CA TYR A 4 -43.57 99.62 46.81
C TYR A 4 -44.21 98.65 45.82
N LYS A 5 -44.85 99.17 44.76
CA LYS A 5 -45.40 98.38 43.66
C LYS A 5 -44.30 97.68 42.87
N ARG A 6 -43.20 98.39 42.58
CA ARG A 6 -42.05 97.83 41.87
C ARG A 6 -41.36 96.73 42.68
N LYS A 7 -41.21 96.92 44.00
CA LYS A 7 -40.71 95.87 44.91
C LYS A 7 -41.60 94.63 44.94
N GLN A 8 -42.92 94.79 44.92
CA GLN A 8 -43.85 93.65 44.86
C GLN A 8 -43.73 92.89 43.53
N GLU A 9 -43.63 93.60 42.40
CA GLU A 9 -43.43 92.97 41.09
C GLU A 9 -42.06 92.27 40.99
N GLU A 10 -41.00 92.87 41.52
CA GLU A 10 -39.65 92.27 41.61
C GLU A 10 -39.63 91.03 42.52
N GLU A 11 -40.37 91.03 43.65
CA GLU A 11 -40.49 89.85 44.52
C GLU A 11 -41.29 88.71 43.89
N LEU A 12 -42.40 89.01 43.21
CA LEU A 12 -43.21 88.00 42.51
C LEU A 12 -42.43 87.37 41.36
N THR A 13 -41.72 88.18 40.57
CA THR A 13 -40.87 87.67 39.48
C THR A 13 -39.70 86.85 40.00
N LYS A 14 -39.05 87.27 41.09
CA LYS A 14 -37.97 86.52 41.73
C LYS A 14 -38.43 85.16 42.25
N ARG A 15 -39.60 85.08 42.90
CA ARG A 15 -40.17 83.80 43.38
C ARG A 15 -40.49 82.83 42.24
N MET A 16 -41.09 83.32 41.14
CA MET A 16 -41.36 82.47 39.96
C MET A 16 -40.08 81.95 39.29
N LEU A 17 -39.02 82.76 39.27
CA LEU A 17 -37.72 82.35 38.74
C LEU A 17 -37.06 81.28 39.61
N GLU A 18 -37.18 81.40 40.93
CA GLU A 18 -36.58 80.48 41.90
C GLU A 18 -37.26 79.10 41.87
N GLU A 19 -38.60 79.06 41.76
CA GLU A 19 -39.35 77.80 41.56
C GLU A 19 -38.97 77.11 40.25
N ARG A 20 -38.91 77.86 39.14
CA ARG A 20 -38.47 77.32 37.84
C ARG A 20 -37.04 76.82 37.86
N ASN A 21 -36.14 77.46 38.62
CA ASN A 21 -34.75 77.02 38.72
C ASN A 21 -34.62 75.77 39.59
N ARG A 22 -35.44 75.65 40.64
CA ARG A 22 -35.49 74.50 41.53
C ARG A 22 -36.02 73.26 40.80
N GLU A 23 -37.14 73.39 40.08
CA GLU A 23 -37.71 72.31 39.27
C GLU A 23 -36.73 71.87 38.16
N LYS A 24 -36.05 72.81 37.49
CA LYS A 24 -34.99 72.49 36.50
C LYS A 24 -33.75 71.85 37.12
N ALA A 25 -33.42 72.13 38.37
CA ALA A 25 -32.30 71.48 39.05
C ALA A 25 -32.64 70.02 39.40
N GLU A 26 -33.87 69.78 39.84
CA GLU A 26 -34.36 68.44 40.19
C GLU A 26 -34.53 67.55 38.95
N ASP A 27 -35.08 68.06 37.84
CA ASP A 27 -35.18 67.32 36.57
C ASP A 27 -33.78 67.00 35.99
N ARG A 28 -32.82 67.92 36.07
CA ARG A 28 -31.43 67.65 35.67
C ARG A 28 -30.80 66.56 36.53
N ALA A 29 -30.96 66.63 37.84
CA ALA A 29 -30.44 65.61 38.74
C ALA A 29 -31.08 64.23 38.51
N ALA A 30 -32.37 64.17 38.23
CA ALA A 30 -33.07 62.93 37.91
C ALA A 30 -32.59 62.33 36.57
N ARG A 31 -32.47 63.15 35.53
CA ARG A 31 -31.96 62.71 34.22
C ARG A 31 -30.51 62.26 34.28
N GLU A 32 -29.66 62.92 35.07
CA GLU A 32 -28.27 62.51 35.27
C GLU A 32 -28.17 61.15 35.95
N ARG A 33 -28.98 60.90 37.00
CA ARG A 33 -29.05 59.57 37.65
C ARG A 33 -29.47 58.47 36.68
N ILE A 34 -30.52 58.72 35.87
CA ILE A 34 -30.99 57.77 34.85
C ILE A 34 -29.90 57.54 33.79
N LYS A 35 -29.26 58.60 33.32
CA LYS A 35 -28.18 58.51 32.33
C LYS A 35 -26.99 57.71 32.86
N GLN A 36 -26.61 57.91 34.12
CA GLN A 36 -25.55 57.15 34.79
C GLN A 36 -25.93 55.67 34.91
N GLN A 37 -27.17 55.35 35.32
CA GLN A 37 -27.63 53.97 35.39
C GLN A 37 -27.62 53.27 34.02
N ILE A 38 -28.08 53.94 32.96
CA ILE A 38 -28.04 53.40 31.59
C ILE A 38 -26.59 53.23 31.12
N ALA A 39 -25.71 54.17 31.43
CA ALA A 39 -24.30 54.07 31.07
C ALA A 39 -23.63 52.86 31.75
N LEU A 40 -23.93 52.62 33.03
CA LEU A 40 -23.43 51.48 33.77
C LEU A 40 -23.99 50.15 33.25
N ASP A 41 -25.31 50.03 33.04
CA ASP A 41 -25.92 48.80 32.47
C ASP A 41 -25.36 48.52 31.07
N ARG A 42 -25.22 49.56 30.23
CA ARG A 42 -24.67 49.42 28.89
C ARG A 42 -23.20 49.00 28.91
N ALA A 43 -22.39 49.56 29.81
CA ALA A 43 -20.99 49.19 29.95
C ALA A 43 -20.84 47.75 30.49
N GLU A 44 -21.61 47.35 31.50
CA GLU A 44 -21.58 45.99 32.03
C GLU A 44 -22.01 44.98 30.95
N ARG A 45 -23.11 45.25 30.25
CA ARG A 45 -23.60 44.39 29.18
C ARG A 45 -22.55 44.27 28.06
N ALA A 46 -21.96 45.37 27.62
CA ALA A 46 -20.91 45.36 26.61
C ALA A 46 -19.68 44.55 27.07
N ALA A 47 -19.23 44.72 28.32
CA ALA A 47 -18.08 44.00 28.86
C ALA A 47 -18.35 42.48 28.95
N ARG A 48 -19.56 42.06 29.36
CA ARG A 48 -19.92 40.63 29.39
C ARG A 48 -19.99 40.01 28.00
N PHE A 49 -20.52 40.73 27.01
CA PHE A 49 -20.55 40.26 25.62
C PHE A 49 -19.15 40.20 24.99
N ALA A 50 -18.27 41.15 25.31
CA ALA A 50 -16.88 41.11 24.85
C ALA A 50 -16.14 39.89 25.42
N LYS A 51 -16.20 39.70 26.75
CA LYS A 51 -15.57 38.55 27.43
C LYS A 51 -16.07 37.20 26.91
N THR A 52 -17.39 37.04 26.78
CA THR A 52 -17.97 35.77 26.27
C THR A 52 -17.61 35.51 24.80
N LYS A 53 -17.51 36.55 23.96
CA LYS A 53 -17.02 36.39 22.58
C LYS A 53 -15.56 35.95 22.55
N GLU A 54 -14.69 36.61 23.31
CA GLU A 54 -13.27 36.26 23.41
C GLU A 54 -13.07 34.83 23.93
N GLU A 55 -13.82 34.41 24.96
CA GLU A 55 -13.77 33.04 25.49
C GLU A 55 -14.23 32.00 24.44
N VAL A 56 -15.30 32.29 23.70
CA VAL A 56 -15.80 31.39 22.64
C VAL A 56 -14.81 31.31 21.46
N GLU A 57 -14.21 32.43 21.07
CA GLU A 57 -13.20 32.47 20.03
C GLU A 57 -11.91 31.75 20.45
N ALA A 58 -11.46 31.96 21.69
CA ALA A 58 -10.33 31.25 22.27
C ALA A 58 -10.59 29.74 22.38
N ALA A 59 -11.79 29.33 22.83
CA ALA A 59 -12.18 27.93 22.89
C ALA A 59 -12.25 27.28 21.50
N LYS A 60 -12.76 28.00 20.48
CA LYS A 60 -12.76 27.54 19.09
C LYS A 60 -11.34 27.41 18.54
N ALA A 61 -10.48 28.39 18.78
CA ALA A 61 -9.08 28.34 18.36
C ALA A 61 -8.34 27.18 19.03
N ALA A 62 -8.53 26.98 20.34
CA ALA A 62 -7.96 25.84 21.07
C ALA A 62 -8.48 24.49 20.55
N ALA A 63 -9.77 24.38 20.25
CA ALA A 63 -10.35 23.16 19.67
C ALA A 63 -9.82 22.86 18.26
N LEU A 64 -9.57 23.89 17.44
CA LEU A 64 -8.96 23.73 16.12
C LEU A 64 -7.50 23.27 16.23
N LEU A 65 -6.72 23.87 17.14
CA LEU A 65 -5.34 23.44 17.39
C LEU A 65 -5.27 22.01 17.94
N ALA A 66 -6.15 21.64 18.86
CA ALA A 66 -6.24 20.28 19.39
C ALA A 66 -6.55 19.26 18.27
N LYS A 67 -7.53 19.56 17.40
CA LYS A 67 -7.83 18.70 16.25
C LYS A 67 -6.66 18.58 15.26
N GLN A 68 -5.93 19.67 15.03
CA GLN A 68 -4.75 19.65 14.17
C GLN A 68 -3.64 18.78 14.77
N ALA A 69 -3.37 18.93 16.07
CA ALA A 69 -2.39 18.12 16.78
C ALA A 69 -2.77 16.63 16.79
N GLU A 70 -4.04 16.29 17.04
CA GLU A 70 -4.51 14.89 16.97
C GLU A 70 -4.36 14.27 15.57
N MET A 71 -4.68 15.04 14.53
CA MET A 71 -4.51 14.61 13.14
C MET A 71 -3.04 14.42 12.77
N GLU A 72 -2.15 15.26 13.28
CA GLU A 72 -0.71 15.15 13.06
C GLU A 72 -0.12 13.94 13.77
N VAL A 73 -0.47 13.72 15.05
CA VAL A 73 -0.06 12.51 15.81
C VAL A 73 -0.53 11.24 15.13
N LYS A 74 -1.79 11.21 14.64
CA LYS A 74 -2.32 10.04 13.91
C LYS A 74 -1.62 9.84 12.56
N ARG A 75 -1.24 10.93 11.88
CA ARG A 75 -0.49 10.85 10.62
C ARG A 75 0.93 10.34 10.86
N GLU A 76 1.58 10.80 11.92
CA GLU A 76 2.93 10.38 12.29
C GLU A 76 2.96 8.92 12.75
N SER A 77 2.00 8.48 13.57
CA SER A 77 1.90 7.08 13.97
C SER A 77 1.69 6.16 12.77
N TYR A 78 0.78 6.52 11.86
CA TYR A 78 0.52 5.75 10.64
C TYR A 78 1.71 5.81 9.65
N ALA A 79 2.48 6.89 9.64
CA ALA A 79 3.72 6.97 8.87
C ALA A 79 4.79 6.05 9.47
N ARG A 80 4.96 6.05 10.80
CA ARG A 80 5.91 5.20 11.53
C ARG A 80 5.58 3.72 11.38
N GLU A 81 4.31 3.35 11.49
CA GLU A 81 3.83 1.98 11.20
C GLU A 81 4.09 1.59 9.74
N ARG A 82 3.87 2.52 8.79
CA ARG A 82 4.25 2.26 7.39
C ARG A 82 5.76 2.18 7.19
N SER A 83 6.56 2.81 8.05
CA SER A 83 8.02 2.65 8.02
C SER A 83 8.49 1.31 8.59
N THR A 84 7.73 0.65 9.48
CA THR A 84 8.12 -0.67 10.00
C THR A 84 7.92 -1.80 8.99
N VAL A 85 7.06 -1.61 7.97
CA VAL A 85 6.78 -2.59 6.93
C VAL A 85 7.13 -2.04 5.55
N ALA A 86 7.94 -2.77 4.79
CA ALA A 86 8.28 -2.47 3.40
C ALA A 86 7.37 -3.24 2.44
N ARG A 87 6.58 -2.52 1.63
CA ARG A 87 5.78 -3.10 0.55
C ARG A 87 6.61 -3.15 -0.74
N ILE A 88 6.93 -4.35 -1.22
CA ILE A 88 7.78 -4.54 -2.39
C ILE A 88 6.93 -5.05 -3.57
N GLN A 89 6.94 -4.31 -4.68
CA GLN A 89 6.36 -4.73 -5.95
C GLN A 89 7.44 -5.33 -6.85
N PHE A 90 7.29 -6.61 -7.19
CA PHE A 90 8.16 -7.33 -8.11
C PHE A 90 7.57 -7.26 -9.52
N ARG A 91 8.32 -6.72 -10.46
CA ARG A 91 7.97 -6.68 -11.89
C ARG A 91 8.70 -7.79 -12.60
N LEU A 92 7.96 -8.66 -13.25
CA LEU A 92 8.52 -9.76 -14.02
C LEU A 92 8.78 -9.32 -15.47
N PRO A 93 9.70 -10.00 -16.18
CA PRO A 93 9.96 -9.75 -17.59
C PRO A 93 8.80 -10.16 -18.51
N ASP A 94 7.83 -10.95 -18.03
CA ASP A 94 6.58 -11.25 -18.74
C ASP A 94 5.57 -10.07 -18.73
N GLY A 95 5.89 -8.98 -18.01
CA GLY A 95 5.05 -7.80 -17.86
C GLY A 95 4.05 -7.88 -16.68
N SER A 96 3.90 -9.04 -16.05
CA SER A 96 3.13 -9.19 -14.82
C SER A 96 3.88 -8.60 -13.61
N SER A 97 3.14 -8.36 -12.53
CA SER A 97 3.77 -7.95 -11.27
C SER A 97 3.00 -8.49 -10.08
N PHE A 98 3.73 -8.87 -9.04
CA PHE A 98 3.14 -9.22 -7.75
C PHE A 98 3.72 -8.32 -6.66
N THR A 99 2.99 -8.19 -5.56
CA THR A 99 3.37 -7.34 -4.44
C THR A 99 3.31 -8.16 -3.17
N ASN A 100 4.30 -7.98 -2.30
CA ASN A 100 4.27 -8.55 -0.96
C ASN A 100 4.77 -7.55 0.08
N GLN A 101 4.39 -7.77 1.33
CA GLN A 101 4.80 -6.96 2.47
C GLN A 101 5.85 -7.72 3.27
N PHE A 102 6.96 -7.05 3.57
CA PHE A 102 8.06 -7.58 4.36
C PHE A 102 8.33 -6.62 5.52
N PRO A 103 8.82 -7.09 6.67
CA PRO A 103 9.26 -6.17 7.71
C PRO A 103 10.47 -5.36 7.20
N SER A 104 10.54 -4.09 7.54
CA SER A 104 11.62 -3.18 7.13
C SER A 104 13.02 -3.65 7.58
N ASP A 105 13.07 -4.37 8.71
CA ASP A 105 14.26 -5.02 9.26
C ASP A 105 14.66 -6.32 8.57
N ALA A 106 13.81 -6.90 7.72
CA ALA A 106 14.15 -8.13 7.00
C ALA A 106 15.27 -7.88 5.97
N PRO A 107 16.12 -8.88 5.71
CA PRO A 107 17.10 -8.82 4.65
C PRO A 107 16.42 -8.84 3.27
N LEU A 108 17.03 -8.18 2.28
CA LEU A 108 16.56 -8.24 0.90
C LEU A 108 16.53 -9.68 0.34
N GLU A 109 17.35 -10.57 0.88
CA GLU A 109 17.34 -11.99 0.51
C GLU A 109 15.96 -12.65 0.67
N GLU A 110 15.18 -12.30 1.70
CA GLU A 110 13.85 -12.87 1.93
C GLU A 110 12.89 -12.50 0.79
N ALA A 111 12.95 -11.25 0.33
CA ALA A 111 12.21 -10.78 -0.82
C ALA A 111 12.61 -11.54 -2.11
N ARG A 112 13.90 -11.84 -2.29
CA ARG A 112 14.38 -12.66 -3.42
C ARG A 112 13.88 -14.10 -3.34
N GLN A 113 13.89 -14.72 -2.17
CA GLN A 113 13.40 -16.09 -1.97
C GLN A 113 11.90 -16.17 -2.23
N PHE A 114 11.12 -15.20 -1.74
CA PHE A 114 9.70 -15.11 -2.04
C PHE A 114 9.42 -14.98 -3.54
N ALA A 115 10.20 -14.14 -4.24
CA ALA A 115 10.10 -14.03 -5.69
C ALA A 115 10.44 -15.36 -6.38
N ALA A 116 11.49 -16.06 -5.94
CA ALA A 116 11.88 -17.36 -6.50
C ALA A 116 10.80 -18.43 -6.31
N GLN A 117 10.14 -18.45 -5.14
CA GLN A 117 9.03 -19.37 -4.87
C GLN A 117 7.81 -19.06 -5.75
N THR A 118 7.50 -17.77 -5.94
CA THR A 118 6.35 -17.31 -6.73
C THR A 118 6.53 -17.61 -8.22
N VAL A 119 7.73 -17.36 -8.76
CA VAL A 119 8.03 -17.58 -10.19
C VAL A 119 8.48 -19.01 -10.50
N GLY A 120 8.83 -19.79 -9.48
CA GLY A 120 9.39 -21.12 -9.60
C GLY A 120 10.67 -21.14 -10.44
N ASN A 121 10.85 -22.18 -11.24
CA ASN A 121 12.04 -22.35 -12.09
C ASN A 121 11.93 -21.66 -13.46
N THR A 122 10.94 -20.78 -13.65
CA THR A 122 10.65 -20.13 -14.94
C THR A 122 11.80 -19.26 -15.43
N TYR A 123 12.45 -18.54 -14.51
CA TYR A 123 13.52 -17.58 -14.82
C TYR A 123 14.91 -18.05 -14.39
N GLY A 124 15.02 -19.24 -13.79
CA GLY A 124 16.29 -19.80 -13.31
C GLY A 124 17.03 -18.85 -12.36
N ASN A 125 18.30 -18.56 -12.67
CA ASN A 125 19.02 -17.50 -11.96
C ASN A 125 18.46 -16.16 -12.37
N PHE A 126 17.96 -15.38 -11.41
CA PHE A 126 17.59 -13.99 -11.64
C PHE A 126 18.28 -13.07 -10.63
N SER A 127 18.56 -11.86 -11.10
CA SER A 127 18.99 -10.73 -10.26
C SER A 127 17.81 -9.80 -10.04
N LEU A 128 17.86 -9.02 -8.96
CA LEU A 128 16.88 -7.97 -8.70
C LEU A 128 17.54 -6.62 -8.97
N ALA A 129 16.79 -5.68 -9.53
CA ALA A 129 17.22 -4.29 -9.63
C ALA A 129 16.10 -3.33 -9.23
N THR A 130 16.49 -2.17 -8.73
CA THR A 130 15.59 -1.05 -8.45
C THR A 130 15.24 -0.30 -9.74
N MET A 131 14.04 0.31 -9.76
CA MET A 131 13.63 1.12 -10.91
C MET A 131 14.16 2.55 -10.89
N PHE A 132 14.23 3.19 -9.71
CA PHE A 132 14.61 4.60 -9.56
C PHE A 132 15.26 4.83 -8.18
N PRO A 133 16.51 5.32 -8.12
CA PRO A 133 17.51 5.29 -9.20
C PRO A 133 17.77 3.84 -9.64
N ARG A 134 18.08 3.60 -10.93
CA ARG A 134 18.34 2.24 -11.41
C ARG A 134 19.64 1.71 -10.83
N ARG A 135 19.54 0.72 -9.94
CA ARG A 135 20.67 0.03 -9.34
C ARG A 135 20.39 -1.47 -9.25
N GLU A 136 21.34 -2.26 -9.74
CA GLU A 136 21.33 -3.72 -9.60
C GLU A 136 21.81 -4.12 -8.20
N PHE A 137 21.16 -5.10 -7.58
CA PHE A 137 21.55 -5.56 -6.25
C PHE A 137 22.75 -6.52 -6.32
N THR A 138 23.73 -6.26 -5.48
CA THR A 138 24.91 -7.12 -5.32
C THR A 138 24.69 -8.15 -4.21
N LYS A 139 25.59 -9.15 -4.11
CA LYS A 139 25.59 -10.15 -3.02
C LYS A 139 25.63 -9.54 -1.63
N GLU A 140 26.25 -8.38 -1.48
CA GLU A 140 26.33 -7.64 -0.23
C GLU A 140 25.00 -6.99 0.12
N ASP A 141 24.28 -6.48 -0.88
CA ASP A 141 22.98 -5.85 -0.69
C ASP A 141 21.91 -6.86 -0.25
N TYR A 142 21.99 -8.11 -0.67
CA TYR A 142 21.05 -9.15 -0.21
C TYR A 142 21.10 -9.39 1.31
N LYS A 143 22.24 -9.11 1.96
CA LYS A 143 22.40 -9.24 3.41
C LYS A 143 21.95 -7.99 4.18
N LYS A 144 21.77 -6.86 3.48
CA LYS A 144 21.33 -5.60 4.08
C LYS A 144 19.81 -5.63 4.27
N LYS A 145 19.35 -4.82 5.23
CA LYS A 145 17.93 -4.68 5.51
C LYS A 145 17.23 -3.92 4.38
N LEU A 146 15.93 -4.15 4.21
CA LEU A 146 15.11 -3.39 3.27
C LEU A 146 15.12 -1.89 3.60
N LEU A 147 15.19 -1.53 4.88
CA LEU A 147 15.34 -0.14 5.34
C LEU A 147 16.67 0.49 4.87
N ASP A 148 17.79 -0.21 5.02
CA ASP A 148 19.14 0.28 4.65
C ASP A 148 19.29 0.49 3.14
N LEU A 149 18.47 -0.21 2.36
CA LEU A 149 18.40 -0.10 0.90
C LEU A 149 17.34 0.90 0.43
N GLU A 150 16.72 1.65 1.35
CA GLU A 150 15.68 2.64 1.07
C GLU A 150 14.45 2.04 0.34
N LEU A 151 14.13 0.77 0.65
CA LEU A 151 12.99 0.07 0.05
C LEU A 151 11.70 0.21 0.87
N ALA A 152 11.80 0.69 2.11
CA ALA A 152 10.66 1.04 2.96
C ALA A 152 10.26 2.52 2.72
N PRO A 153 8.95 2.87 2.74
CA PRO A 153 7.78 2.02 2.99
C PRO A 153 7.27 1.28 1.74
N SER A 154 7.71 1.68 0.55
CA SER A 154 7.27 1.06 -0.72
C SER A 154 8.34 1.15 -1.78
N ALA A 155 8.62 0.03 -2.44
CA ALA A 155 9.59 -0.03 -3.52
C ALA A 155 9.13 -0.90 -4.68
N SER A 156 9.65 -0.60 -5.87
CA SER A 156 9.46 -1.42 -7.07
C SER A 156 10.79 -1.97 -7.53
N VAL A 157 10.86 -3.30 -7.57
CA VAL A 157 12.01 -4.05 -8.04
C VAL A 157 11.66 -4.82 -9.30
N VAL A 158 12.59 -4.86 -10.24
CA VAL A 158 12.46 -5.61 -11.49
C VAL A 158 13.26 -6.90 -11.36
N LEU A 159 12.67 -7.99 -11.84
CA LEU A 159 13.32 -9.29 -11.95
C LEU A 159 14.06 -9.37 -13.28
N LEU A 160 15.39 -9.51 -13.23
CA LEU A 160 16.24 -9.65 -14.40
C LEU A 160 16.65 -11.12 -14.55
N PRO A 161 16.15 -11.84 -15.56
CA PRO A 161 16.55 -13.21 -15.80
C PRO A 161 18.00 -13.27 -16.29
N ALA A 162 18.87 -13.95 -15.54
CA ALA A 162 20.28 -14.15 -15.86
C ALA A 162 20.44 -15.44 -16.69
N GLY A 163 19.85 -15.47 -17.89
CA GLY A 163 20.20 -16.27 -19.09
C GLY A 163 20.51 -17.79 -19.02
N ARG A 164 20.63 -18.44 -17.85
CA ARG A 164 20.95 -19.86 -17.70
C ARG A 164 20.23 -20.43 -16.48
N PRO A 165 19.34 -21.42 -16.66
CA PRO A 165 18.71 -22.10 -15.54
C PRO A 165 19.75 -22.92 -14.79
N THR A 166 19.98 -22.58 -13.52
CA THR A 166 20.59 -23.53 -12.57
C THR A 166 19.57 -24.62 -12.30
N ALA A 167 19.93 -25.86 -12.59
CA ALA A 167 19.16 -27.02 -12.13
C ALA A 167 19.21 -27.08 -10.60
N SER A 168 18.26 -26.44 -9.92
CA SER A 168 18.02 -26.68 -8.50
C SER A 168 17.26 -27.99 -8.37
N ILE A 169 17.91 -29.01 -7.84
CA ILE A 169 17.27 -30.27 -7.46
C ILE A 169 16.32 -29.94 -6.29
N VAL A 170 15.02 -29.83 -6.60
CA VAL A 170 13.98 -29.75 -5.59
C VAL A 170 13.88 -31.13 -4.93
N HIS A 171 14.33 -31.27 -3.68
CA HIS A 171 13.96 -32.42 -2.86
C HIS A 171 12.48 -32.27 -2.48
N SER A 172 11.59 -32.69 -3.37
CA SER A 172 10.21 -32.95 -2.99
C SER A 172 10.19 -34.14 -2.04
N SER A 173 9.86 -33.90 -0.77
CA SER A 173 9.75 -34.90 0.30
C SER A 173 8.52 -35.83 0.12
N SER A 174 8.30 -36.30 -1.09
CA SER A 174 7.26 -37.27 -1.47
C SER A 174 7.87 -38.55 -2.07
N GLY A 175 9.20 -38.67 -2.09
CA GLY A 175 9.94 -39.80 -2.67
C GLY A 175 10.36 -40.89 -1.68
N ASP A 176 10.31 -40.64 -0.37
CA ASP A 176 10.81 -41.59 0.64
C ASP A 176 9.82 -42.71 0.97
N ILE A 177 8.54 -42.52 0.63
CA ILE A 177 7.49 -43.51 0.95
C ILE A 177 7.51 -44.69 -0.04
N TRP A 178 7.84 -44.45 -1.32
CA TRP A 178 7.93 -45.52 -2.33
C TRP A 178 9.22 -46.35 -2.19
N THR A 179 10.33 -45.75 -1.74
CA THR A 179 11.57 -46.48 -1.47
C THR A 179 11.44 -47.36 -0.23
N LEU A 180 10.83 -46.84 0.85
CA LEU A 180 10.57 -47.61 2.07
C LEU A 180 9.56 -48.76 1.84
N LEU A 181 8.48 -48.53 1.08
CA LEU A 181 7.51 -49.59 0.75
C LEU A 181 8.12 -50.66 -0.17
N GLY A 182 8.98 -50.26 -1.10
CA GLY A 182 9.75 -51.18 -1.95
C GLY A 182 10.68 -52.08 -1.16
N THR A 183 11.39 -51.55 -0.15
CA THR A 183 12.32 -52.36 0.67
C THR A 183 11.64 -53.40 1.56
N VAL A 184 10.39 -53.15 1.99
CA VAL A 184 9.62 -54.10 2.81
C VAL A 184 8.88 -55.14 1.95
N LEU A 185 8.40 -54.75 0.77
CA LEU A 185 7.64 -55.63 -0.12
C LEU A 185 8.54 -56.50 -1.03
N TYR A 186 9.75 -56.04 -1.36
CA TYR A 186 10.71 -56.79 -2.17
C TYR A 186 11.07 -58.19 -1.62
N PRO A 187 11.39 -58.38 -0.32
CA PRO A 187 11.66 -59.73 0.21
C PRO A 187 10.44 -60.65 0.09
N PHE A 188 9.22 -60.13 0.25
CA PHE A 188 8.00 -60.90 0.10
C PHE A 188 7.76 -61.33 -1.36
N LEU A 189 7.97 -60.43 -2.33
CA LEU A 189 7.86 -60.73 -3.76
C LEU A 189 8.96 -61.68 -4.25
N ALA A 190 10.17 -61.59 -3.69
CA ALA A 190 11.28 -62.50 -4.00
C ALA A 190 10.99 -63.93 -3.53
N ILE A 191 10.46 -64.09 -2.32
CA ILE A 191 10.02 -65.40 -1.79
C ILE A 191 8.85 -65.95 -2.59
N TRP A 192 7.87 -65.11 -2.97
CA TRP A 192 6.77 -65.50 -3.85
C TRP A 192 7.24 -65.95 -5.24
N ARG A 193 8.24 -65.27 -5.82
CA ARG A 193 8.89 -65.66 -7.09
C ARG A 193 9.67 -66.98 -6.99
N LEU A 194 10.27 -67.27 -5.85
CA LEU A 194 10.99 -68.52 -5.63
C LEU A 194 10.00 -69.70 -5.50
N ILE A 195 8.90 -69.50 -4.76
CA ILE A 195 7.83 -70.49 -4.61
C ILE A 195 7.09 -70.73 -5.93
N SER A 196 6.83 -69.68 -6.73
CA SER A 196 6.15 -69.83 -8.02
C SER A 196 6.99 -70.58 -9.06
N ASN A 197 8.31 -70.40 -9.06
CA ASN A 197 9.21 -71.17 -9.93
C ASN A 197 9.40 -72.61 -9.46
N PHE A 198 9.18 -72.90 -8.18
CA PHE A 198 9.29 -74.24 -7.62
C PHE A 198 8.01 -75.08 -7.79
N LEU A 199 6.84 -74.43 -7.90
CA LEU A 199 5.54 -75.09 -8.08
C LEU A 199 5.09 -75.22 -9.54
N PHE A 200 5.58 -74.39 -10.46
CA PHE A 200 5.30 -74.49 -11.90
C PHE A 200 6.59 -74.82 -12.67
N SER A 201 7.07 -76.04 -12.47
CA SER A 201 8.15 -76.62 -13.29
C SER A 201 7.63 -76.90 -14.70
N ASN A 202 8.29 -76.35 -15.72
CA ASN A 202 8.32 -76.96 -17.05
C ASN A 202 9.69 -76.69 -17.72
N PRO A 203 10.30 -77.69 -18.37
CA PRO A 203 11.68 -77.64 -18.87
C PRO A 203 11.82 -76.93 -20.23
N PRO A 204 13.04 -76.54 -20.64
CA PRO A 204 13.29 -75.94 -21.96
C PRO A 204 13.37 -77.00 -23.08
N PRO A 205 12.87 -76.74 -24.30
CA PRO A 205 13.24 -77.54 -25.46
C PRO A 205 14.57 -77.09 -26.06
N THR A 206 15.46 -78.07 -26.20
CA THR A 206 16.69 -78.09 -27.00
C THR A 206 16.41 -78.10 -28.51
N GLN A 207 17.37 -77.58 -29.29
CA GLN A 207 17.89 -78.01 -30.62
C GLN A 207 18.15 -76.79 -31.54
N THR A 208 19.04 -76.75 -32.54
CA THR A 208 20.28 -77.41 -32.98
C THR A 208 20.74 -76.58 -34.20
N SER A 209 22.05 -76.43 -34.41
CA SER A 209 22.70 -75.82 -35.58
C SER A 209 22.31 -76.49 -36.92
N VAL A 210 22.22 -75.77 -38.05
CA VAL A 210 22.86 -76.08 -39.37
C VAL A 210 22.57 -75.00 -40.45
N ARG A 211 23.67 -74.69 -41.15
CA ARG A 211 24.05 -73.91 -42.35
C ARG A 211 23.25 -74.09 -43.69
N VAL A 212 23.37 -73.09 -44.59
CA VAL A 212 23.44 -73.11 -46.10
C VAL A 212 22.25 -72.59 -46.98
N THR A 213 22.49 -71.40 -47.57
CA THR A 213 22.28 -70.82 -48.94
C THR A 213 20.94 -70.64 -49.69
N SER A 214 20.94 -69.50 -50.44
CA SER A 214 20.22 -69.13 -51.69
C SER A 214 18.71 -68.83 -51.55
N SER A 215 18.07 -67.84 -52.20
CA SER A 215 18.34 -67.03 -53.40
C SER A 215 17.46 -65.75 -53.43
N GLU A 216 17.81 -64.87 -54.35
CA GLU A 216 17.37 -63.48 -54.71
C GLU A 216 15.89 -63.30 -55.22
N PRO A 217 15.46 -62.17 -55.85
CA PRO A 217 14.52 -61.09 -55.41
C PRO A 217 13.18 -61.10 -56.24
N PRO A 218 12.37 -60.01 -56.52
CA PRO A 218 12.42 -58.57 -56.16
C PRO A 218 11.07 -57.80 -55.86
N ASN A 219 11.23 -56.55 -55.34
CA ASN A 219 10.55 -55.27 -55.70
C ASN A 219 9.06 -54.98 -55.34
N PRO A 220 8.58 -53.70 -55.43
CA PRO A 220 9.05 -52.48 -54.72
C PRO A 220 7.88 -51.53 -54.29
N ALA A 221 8.17 -50.48 -53.51
CA ALA A 221 7.55 -49.12 -53.54
C ALA A 221 7.86 -48.39 -52.21
N SER A 222 8.75 -47.40 -52.24
CA SER A 222 8.47 -45.95 -52.16
C SER A 222 8.09 -45.49 -50.74
N SER A 223 8.56 -44.39 -50.16
CA SER A 223 8.98 -43.10 -50.72
C SER A 223 9.83 -42.35 -49.68
N SER A 224 10.61 -41.40 -50.18
CA SER A 224 11.79 -40.73 -49.66
C SER A 224 11.60 -39.59 -48.64
N LYS A 225 12.70 -39.41 -47.92
CA LYS A 225 13.27 -38.32 -47.12
C LYS A 225 13.26 -36.89 -47.76
N SER A 226 13.37 -35.87 -46.87
CA SER A 226 13.98 -34.52 -47.06
C SER A 226 13.20 -33.51 -47.94
N GLU A 227 13.22 -32.17 -47.82
CA GLU A 227 14.11 -31.20 -47.17
C GLU A 227 13.42 -29.81 -47.07
N LYS A 228 14.08 -28.91 -46.32
CA LYS A 228 13.84 -27.50 -45.96
C LYS A 228 13.51 -26.52 -47.12
N ARG A 229 12.85 -25.39 -46.82
CA ARG A 229 13.41 -24.01 -46.90
C ARG A 229 12.42 -22.89 -46.51
N TYR A 230 13.04 -21.84 -45.97
CA TYR A 230 12.60 -20.53 -45.48
C TYR A 230 11.67 -19.71 -46.38
N LEU A 231 10.92 -18.77 -45.78
CA LEU A 231 10.86 -17.37 -46.23
C LEU A 231 10.35 -16.43 -45.11
N CYS A 232 11.13 -15.36 -44.86
CA CYS A 232 10.76 -14.18 -44.09
C CYS A 232 9.81 -13.27 -44.90
N VAL A 233 8.86 -12.61 -44.23
CA VAL A 233 8.34 -11.30 -44.71
C VAL A 233 8.10 -10.37 -43.50
N PHE A 234 8.65 -9.16 -43.64
CA PHE A 234 8.57 -7.98 -42.80
C PHE A 234 7.21 -7.24 -42.94
N SER A 235 6.64 -6.77 -41.82
CA SER A 235 5.88 -5.50 -41.49
C SER A 235 5.00 -4.76 -42.55
N PRO A 236 4.02 -3.88 -42.21
CA PRO A 236 4.01 -2.94 -41.06
C PRO A 236 2.66 -2.55 -40.39
N PHE A 237 2.77 -2.00 -39.17
CA PHE A 237 2.17 -0.75 -38.64
C PHE A 237 0.79 -0.26 -39.16
N ILE A 238 -0.25 -0.27 -38.31
CA ILE A 238 -1.34 0.75 -38.34
C ILE A 238 -1.71 1.17 -36.89
N LYS A 239 -1.57 2.48 -36.66
CA LYS A 239 -2.11 3.26 -35.53
C LYS A 239 -3.64 3.19 -35.48
N TYR A 240 -4.23 3.15 -34.30
CA TYR A 240 -5.45 3.95 -34.04
C TYR A 240 -5.45 4.52 -32.63
N VAL A 241 -5.51 5.85 -32.60
CA VAL A 241 -5.73 6.74 -31.45
C VAL A 241 -7.15 7.26 -31.58
N SER A 242 -7.97 7.15 -30.53
CA SER A 242 -9.12 8.03 -30.28
C SER A 242 -9.52 7.83 -28.81
N HIS A 243 -9.13 8.68 -27.87
CA HIS A 243 -9.82 9.93 -27.48
C HIS A 243 -11.35 9.79 -27.42
N ALA A 244 -11.87 9.71 -26.19
CA ALA A 244 -13.18 10.21 -25.80
C ALA A 244 -13.13 10.57 -24.30
N GLN A 245 -12.93 11.85 -24.05
CA GLN A 245 -13.11 12.54 -22.79
C GLN A 245 -14.21 13.56 -23.05
N TYR A 246 -15.40 13.42 -22.46
CA TYR A 246 -16.44 14.45 -22.23
C TYR A 246 -17.51 13.78 -21.31
N LEU A 247 -17.59 14.13 -20.02
CA LEU A 247 -18.44 15.19 -19.40
C LEU A 247 -19.95 14.91 -19.51
N PHE A 248 -20.56 14.37 -18.44
CA PHE A 248 -21.44 15.06 -17.48
C PHE A 248 -21.87 14.08 -16.38
#